data_AF-A0A125MFW7-F1
#
_entry.id   AF-A0A125MFW7-F1
#
_cell.length_a   1.000
_cell.length_b   1.000
_cell.length_c   1.000
_cell.angle_alpha   90.00
_cell.angle_beta   90.00
_cell.angle_gamma   90.00
#
_symmetry.space_group_name_H-M   'P 1'
#
loop_
_entity.id
_entity.type
_entity.pdbx_description
1 polymer ?
#
loop_
_entity_poly.entity_id
_entity_poly.type
_entity_poly.pdbx_seq_one_letter_code
_entity_poly.pdbx_strand_id
1 'polypeptide(L)'
;MNIGLVDVDGHNFPNFALMRLSACYKAKGHRVEWAALRQRYDKVLASKVFTFTPDYDYDLLDVGEVVRGGTGYDIAGRLPEAVENSRMMDYSIYPEYPFSLQFFSRGCIRKCPFCLVREKEGYIQTVEPVELNPKGKWIEVLDNNFFANPQ
;
A
#
# COMPACT_ATOMS: atom_id res chain seq x y z
N MET A 1 -17.12 7.42 -8.32
CA MET A 1 -17.26 6.53 -7.16
C MET A 1 -16.76 7.23 -5.92
N ASN A 2 -17.42 6.98 -4.80
CA ASN A 2 -16.92 7.30 -3.46
C ASN A 2 -16.21 6.07 -2.89
N ILE A 3 -14.92 6.23 -2.56
CA ILE A 3 -14.04 5.12 -2.19
C ILE A 3 -13.53 5.34 -0.77
N GLY A 4 -13.76 4.35 0.08
CA GLY A 4 -13.24 4.31 1.44
C GLY A 4 -11.89 3.58 1.48
N LEU A 5 -10.95 4.07 2.28
CA LEU A 5 -9.71 3.39 2.60
C LEU A 5 -9.77 2.85 4.03
N VAL A 6 -9.21 1.66 4.23
CA VAL A 6 -9.01 1.07 5.56
C VAL A 6 -7.57 0.58 5.66
N ASP A 7 -6.78 1.19 6.55
CA ASP A 7 -5.48 0.68 6.95
C ASP A 7 -5.68 -0.19 8.20
N VAL A 8 -5.74 -1.50 7.99
CA VAL A 8 -6.29 -2.44 8.99
C VAL A 8 -5.39 -2.55 10.21
N ASP A 9 -4.08 -2.52 9.97
CA ASP A 9 -3.05 -2.69 10.98
C ASP A 9 -1.96 -1.61 10.91
N GLY A 10 -2.34 -0.43 10.41
CA GLY A 10 -1.48 0.75 10.37
C GLY A 10 -0.87 1.03 11.75
N HIS A 11 0.46 1.11 11.80
CA HIS A 11 1.19 1.33 13.05
C HIS A 11 2.34 2.32 12.84
N ASN A 12 2.07 3.62 13.03
CA ASN A 12 3.06 4.70 12.95
C ASN A 12 3.90 4.70 11.66
N PHE A 13 3.36 4.18 10.57
CA PHE A 13 4.01 4.17 9.26
C PHE A 13 2.97 4.18 8.15
N PRO A 14 3.17 4.93 7.06
CA PRO A 14 2.19 5.04 5.99
C PRO A 14 2.13 3.77 5.13
N ASN A 15 0.92 3.39 4.71
CA ASN A 15 0.71 2.21 3.89
C ASN A 15 0.94 2.49 2.40
N PHE A 16 2.05 1.98 1.87
CA PHE A 16 2.48 2.23 0.48
C PHE A 16 1.44 1.80 -0.56
N ALA A 17 0.75 0.67 -0.34
CA ALA A 17 -0.27 0.18 -1.28
C ALA A 17 -1.49 1.09 -1.33
N LEU A 18 -1.98 1.55 -0.16
CA LEU A 18 -3.11 2.47 -0.07
C LEU A 18 -2.78 3.83 -0.69
N MET A 19 -1.55 4.33 -0.53
CA MET A 19 -1.12 5.58 -1.16
C MET A 19 -1.18 5.51 -2.70
N ARG A 20 -0.72 4.40 -3.31
CA ARG A 20 -0.79 4.19 -4.77
C ARG A 20 -2.22 4.04 -5.25
N LEU A 21 -3.01 3.23 -4.53
CA LEU A 21 -4.43 3.05 -4.83
C LEU A 21 -5.16 4.40 -4.80
N SER A 22 -4.98 5.17 -3.73
CA SER A 22 -5.62 6.48 -3.59
C SER A 22 -5.24 7.42 -4.73
N ALA A 23 -3.96 7.50 -5.07
CA ALA A 23 -3.49 8.34 -6.17
C ALA A 23 -4.11 7.94 -7.51
N CYS A 24 -4.11 6.64 -7.83
CA CYS A 24 -4.66 6.11 -9.09
C CYS A 24 -6.17 6.33 -9.21
N TYR A 25 -6.92 6.14 -8.12
CA TYR A 25 -8.37 6.37 -8.13
C TYR A 25 -8.71 7.86 -8.19
N LYS A 26 -7.96 8.73 -7.48
CA LYS A 26 -8.11 10.19 -7.58
C LYS A 26 -7.80 10.71 -8.98
N ALA A 27 -6.77 10.19 -9.65
CA ALA A 27 -6.45 10.52 -11.04
C ALA A 27 -7.59 10.20 -12.03
N LYS A 28 -8.43 9.21 -11.70
CA LYS A 28 -9.64 8.85 -12.47
C LYS A 28 -10.87 9.68 -12.09
N GLY A 29 -10.71 10.70 -11.26
CA GLY A 29 -11.80 11.56 -10.80
C GLY A 29 -12.68 10.94 -9.72
N HIS A 30 -12.23 9.89 -9.04
CA HIS A 30 -12.96 9.31 -7.91
C HIS A 30 -12.65 10.06 -6.61
N ARG A 31 -13.63 10.12 -5.70
CA ARG A 31 -13.41 10.61 -4.35
C ARG A 31 -12.82 9.46 -3.52
N VAL A 32 -11.72 9.73 -2.84
CA VAL A 32 -11.02 8.75 -2.00
C VAL A 32 -10.70 9.39 -0.65
N GLU A 33 -11.08 8.71 0.44
CA GLU A 33 -10.86 9.16 1.81
C GLU A 33 -10.86 7.96 2.78
N TRP A 34 -10.46 8.19 4.03
CA TRP A 34 -10.58 7.17 5.08
C TRP A 34 -12.04 6.82 5.33
N ALA A 35 -12.35 5.51 5.37
CA ALA A 35 -13.71 5.04 5.54
C ALA A 35 -14.30 5.52 6.88
N ALA A 36 -15.52 6.06 6.82
CA ALA A 36 -16.24 6.59 7.98
C ALA A 36 -17.65 5.98 8.10
N LEU A 37 -18.07 5.70 9.33
CA LEU A 37 -19.33 5.00 9.67
C LEU A 37 -20.61 5.64 9.15
N ARG A 38 -20.61 6.96 8.90
CA ARG A 38 -21.81 7.71 8.49
C ARG A 38 -21.87 8.01 6.99
N GLN A 39 -21.03 7.34 6.21
CA GLN A 39 -20.90 7.62 4.80
C GLN A 39 -21.01 6.33 3.99
N ARG A 40 -21.78 6.42 2.89
CA ARG A 40 -21.92 5.33 1.93
C ARG A 40 -20.77 5.32 0.96
N TYR A 41 -20.16 4.16 0.74
CA TYR A 41 -19.10 3.95 -0.23
C TYR A 41 -19.54 2.99 -1.33
N ASP A 42 -19.16 3.29 -2.57
CA ASP A 42 -19.32 2.34 -3.68
C ASP A 42 -18.33 1.17 -3.50
N LYS A 43 -17.13 1.49 -3.00
CA LYS A 43 -16.04 0.55 -2.80
C LYS A 43 -15.21 0.91 -1.57
N VAL A 44 -14.82 -0.08 -0.78
CA VAL A 44 -13.81 0.07 0.27
C VAL A 44 -12.57 -0.74 -0.10
N LEU A 45 -11.40 -0.11 -0.02
CA LEU A 45 -10.09 -0.72 -0.25
C LEU A 45 -9.39 -0.86 1.10
N ALA A 46 -9.17 -2.10 1.52
CA ALA A 46 -8.51 -2.40 2.77
C ALA A 46 -7.14 -3.04 2.54
N SER A 47 -6.14 -2.56 3.28
CA SER A 47 -4.81 -3.16 3.29
C SER A 47 -4.48 -3.69 4.68
N LYS A 48 -4.00 -4.93 4.73
CA LYS A 48 -3.52 -5.59 5.96
C LYS A 48 -2.16 -6.22 5.74
N VAL A 49 -1.22 -5.98 6.64
CA VAL A 49 0.17 -6.47 6.52
C VAL A 49 0.40 -7.75 7.32
N PHE A 50 -0.13 -7.81 8.54
CA PHE A 50 0.12 -8.87 9.51
C PHE A 50 -1.06 -9.85 9.55
N THR A 51 -0.75 -11.14 9.68
CA THR A 51 -1.77 -12.19 9.78
C THR A 51 -2.37 -12.33 11.19
N PHE A 52 -1.70 -11.76 12.20
CA PHE A 52 -2.07 -11.92 13.61
C PHE A 52 -2.85 -10.73 14.20
N THR A 53 -2.97 -9.63 13.46
CA THR A 53 -3.77 -8.46 13.89
C THR A 53 -5.26 -8.75 13.68
N PRO A 54 -6.16 -8.22 14.52
CA PRO A 54 -7.59 -8.32 14.27
C PRO A 54 -7.95 -7.66 12.93
N ASP A 55 -9.03 -8.12 12.31
CA ASP A 55 -9.54 -7.52 11.08
C ASP A 55 -10.43 -6.30 11.40
N TYR A 56 -10.67 -5.46 10.40
CA TYR A 56 -11.62 -4.36 10.49
C TYR A 56 -13.06 -4.89 10.47
N ASP A 57 -13.95 -4.29 11.27
CA ASP A 57 -15.37 -4.63 11.28
C ASP A 57 -16.11 -3.89 10.14
N TYR A 58 -16.19 -4.54 8.98
CA TYR A 58 -16.80 -3.97 7.78
C TYR A 58 -18.33 -3.88 7.86
N ASP A 59 -18.99 -4.61 8.78
CA ASP A 59 -20.44 -4.55 8.95
C ASP A 59 -20.91 -3.18 9.47
N LEU A 60 -19.97 -2.38 10.00
CA LEU A 60 -20.20 -1.00 10.43
C LEU A 60 -20.22 0.01 9.27
N LEU A 61 -19.88 -0.41 8.05
CA LEU A 61 -19.84 0.46 6.87
C LEU A 61 -21.04 0.22 5.94
N ASP A 62 -21.62 1.30 5.44
CA ASP A 62 -22.55 1.24 4.30
C ASP A 62 -21.71 1.18 3.00
N VAL A 63 -21.47 -0.04 2.49
CA VAL A 63 -20.58 -0.27 1.36
C VAL A 63 -21.15 -1.28 0.35
N GLY A 64 -20.99 -0.98 -0.94
CA GLY A 64 -21.38 -1.89 -2.02
C GLY A 64 -20.39 -3.05 -2.23
N GLU A 65 -19.09 -2.75 -2.22
CA GLU A 65 -18.02 -3.74 -2.45
C GLU A 65 -16.83 -3.51 -1.50
N VAL A 66 -16.32 -4.56 -0.88
CA VAL A 66 -15.09 -4.52 -0.08
C VAL A 66 -13.99 -5.31 -0.79
N VAL A 67 -12.88 -4.65 -1.10
CA VAL A 67 -11.68 -5.25 -1.67
C VAL A 67 -10.60 -5.29 -0.60
N ARG A 68 -10.18 -6.49 -0.22
CA ARG A 68 -9.16 -6.74 0.80
C ARG A 68 -7.86 -7.17 0.12
N GLY A 69 -6.74 -6.60 0.53
CA GLY A 69 -5.43 -6.93 0.00
C GLY A 69 -4.30 -6.75 1.01
N GLY A 70 -3.13 -7.25 0.64
CA GLY A 70 -1.96 -7.25 1.51
C GLY A 70 -1.69 -8.62 2.12
N THR A 71 -0.46 -8.78 2.60
CA THR A 71 0.10 -10.05 3.09
C THR A 71 -0.69 -10.65 4.25
N GLY A 72 -1.37 -9.81 5.04
CA GLY A 72 -2.20 -10.26 6.16
C GLY A 72 -3.49 -10.98 5.74
N TYR A 73 -3.91 -10.83 4.48
CA TYR A 73 -5.05 -11.57 3.91
C TYR A 73 -4.62 -12.65 2.93
N ASP A 74 -3.74 -12.32 1.99
CA ASP A 74 -3.28 -13.24 0.94
C ASP A 74 -1.85 -12.87 0.50
N ILE A 75 -0.92 -13.80 0.71
CA ILE A 75 0.48 -13.67 0.31
C ILE A 75 0.61 -13.65 -1.23
N ALA A 76 -0.25 -14.38 -1.95
CA ALA A 76 -0.25 -14.39 -3.42
C ALA A 76 -0.91 -13.13 -4.02
N GLY A 77 -1.69 -12.39 -3.22
CA GLY A 77 -2.37 -11.18 -3.64
C GLY A 77 -1.43 -10.14 -4.27
N ARG A 78 -1.87 -9.54 -5.37
CA ARG A 78 -1.15 -8.46 -6.09
C ARG A 78 -2.09 -7.30 -6.31
N LEU A 79 -1.54 -6.08 -6.34
CA LEU A 79 -2.30 -4.94 -6.81
C LEU A 79 -2.58 -5.11 -8.31
N PRO A 80 -3.64 -4.49 -8.84
CA PRO A 80 -3.83 -4.41 -10.29
C PRO A 80 -2.58 -3.83 -10.95
N GLU A 81 -2.16 -4.40 -12.08
CA GLU A 81 -0.91 -4.03 -12.77
C GLU A 81 -0.79 -2.52 -13.02
N ALA A 82 -1.89 -1.86 -13.42
CA ALA A 82 -1.91 -0.41 -13.62
C ALA A 82 -1.60 0.40 -12.34
N VAL A 83 -1.94 -0.13 -11.16
CA VAL A 83 -1.60 0.47 -9.87
C VAL A 83 -0.18 0.07 -9.47
N GLU A 84 0.20 -1.20 -9.66
CA GLU A 84 1.52 -1.76 -9.32
C GLU A 84 2.66 -1.19 -10.17
N ASN A 85 2.37 -0.64 -11.36
CA ASN A 85 3.33 0.05 -12.23
C ASN A 85 3.19 1.58 -12.21
N SER A 86 2.22 2.13 -11.48
CA SER A 86 2.03 3.58 -11.39
C SER A 86 3.06 4.24 -10.48
N ARG A 87 3.64 5.36 -10.90
CA ARG A 87 4.55 6.15 -10.06
C ARG A 87 3.83 7.07 -9.09
N MET A 88 2.50 7.19 -9.19
CA MET A 88 1.73 8.15 -8.42
C MET A 88 1.64 7.76 -6.94
N MET A 89 1.79 8.75 -6.06
CA MET A 89 1.69 8.57 -4.62
C MET A 89 0.82 9.66 -4.00
N ASP A 90 -0.16 9.25 -3.21
CA ASP A 90 -1.01 10.17 -2.47
C ASP A 90 -0.52 10.32 -1.03
N TYR A 91 0.34 11.30 -0.80
CA TYR A 91 0.79 11.64 0.55
C TYR A 91 -0.27 12.38 1.36
N SER A 92 -1.39 12.82 0.76
CA SER A 92 -2.41 13.58 1.47
C SER A 92 -3.22 12.74 2.46
N ILE A 93 -3.23 11.40 2.30
CA ILE A 93 -3.94 10.50 3.22
C ILE A 93 -3.14 10.23 4.50
N TYR A 94 -1.85 10.57 4.52
CA TYR A 94 -0.95 10.45 5.67
C TYR A 94 -0.15 11.77 5.88
N PRO A 95 -0.84 12.89 6.18
CA PRO A 95 -0.22 14.22 6.22
C PRO A 95 0.82 14.41 7.33
N GLU A 96 0.83 13.55 8.35
CA GLU A 96 1.71 13.59 9.50
C GLU A 96 3.15 13.15 9.19
N TYR A 97 3.40 12.46 8.07
CA TYR A 97 4.75 12.01 7.70
C TYR A 97 5.42 13.00 6.74
N PRO A 98 6.45 13.73 7.18
CA PRO A 98 7.11 14.76 6.38
C PRO A 98 8.24 14.18 5.52
N PHE A 99 8.09 12.96 4.99
CA PHE A 99 9.08 12.29 4.16
C PHE A 99 8.46 11.68 2.91
N SER A 100 9.32 11.34 1.94
CA SER A 100 8.95 10.53 0.77
C SER A 100 9.35 9.08 1.01
N LEU A 101 8.49 8.15 0.60
CA LEU A 101 8.83 6.73 0.59
C LEU A 101 9.39 6.32 -0.77
N GLN A 102 10.46 5.54 -0.76
CA GLN A 102 11.01 4.98 -1.98
C GLN A 102 11.43 3.52 -1.82
N PHE A 103 11.31 2.79 -2.92
CA PHE A 103 12.01 1.54 -3.15
C PHE A 103 12.85 1.73 -4.42
N PHE A 104 14.08 1.23 -4.40
CA PHE A 104 14.88 1.08 -5.62
C PHE A 104 14.95 -0.38 -6.06
N SER A 105 14.67 -1.31 -5.14
CA SER A 105 14.54 -2.73 -5.43
C SER A 105 13.36 -3.35 -4.67
N ARG A 106 12.80 -4.42 -5.22
CA ARG A 106 11.81 -5.30 -4.58
C ARG A 106 12.20 -6.75 -4.79
N GLY A 107 11.72 -7.66 -3.95
CA GLY A 107 12.20 -9.04 -3.90
C GLY A 107 13.46 -9.18 -3.05
N CYS A 108 14.08 -10.36 -3.09
CA CYS A 108 15.33 -10.62 -2.36
C CYS A 108 16.14 -11.71 -3.07
N ILE A 109 17.47 -11.73 -2.95
CA ILE A 109 18.33 -12.81 -3.46
C ILE A 109 18.40 -14.04 -2.55
N ARG A 110 17.89 -13.95 -1.31
CA ARG A 110 17.86 -15.06 -0.34
C ARG A 110 16.50 -15.76 -0.31
N LYS A 111 16.48 -17.06 -0.02
CA LYS A 111 15.26 -17.84 0.26
C LYS A 111 15.32 -18.34 1.70
N CYS A 112 15.27 -17.40 2.64
CA CYS A 112 15.34 -17.72 4.07
C CYS A 112 14.06 -18.48 4.48
N PRO A 113 14.15 -19.53 5.31
CA PRO A 113 13.00 -20.36 5.66
C PRO A 113 11.92 -19.62 6.46
N PHE A 114 12.27 -18.49 7.09
CA PHE A 114 11.35 -17.65 7.86
C PHE A 114 10.80 -16.44 7.08
N CYS A 115 11.33 -16.16 5.88
CA CYS A 115 11.05 -14.91 5.18
C CYS A 115 10.12 -15.13 3.98
N LEU A 116 8.96 -14.47 4.01
CA LEU A 116 7.95 -14.56 2.95
C LEU A 116 8.26 -13.73 1.69
N VAL A 117 9.27 -12.86 1.72
CA VAL A 117 9.58 -11.93 0.63
C VAL A 117 9.78 -12.66 -0.70
N ARG A 118 10.46 -13.81 -0.69
CA ARG A 118 10.71 -14.57 -1.93
C ARG A 118 9.42 -15.05 -2.60
N GLU A 119 8.44 -15.47 -1.80
CA GLU A 119 7.13 -15.93 -2.28
C GLU A 119 6.25 -14.75 -2.71
N LYS A 120 6.31 -13.65 -1.96
CA LYS A 120 5.49 -12.45 -2.17
C LYS A 120 5.97 -11.57 -3.33
N GLU A 121 7.28 -11.45 -3.52
CA GLU A 121 7.89 -10.45 -4.42
C GLU A 121 8.82 -11.08 -5.46
N GLY A 122 9.24 -12.34 -5.26
CA GLY A 122 10.11 -13.05 -6.20
C GLY A 122 11.60 -12.77 -6.00
N TYR A 123 12.36 -13.00 -7.07
CA TYR A 123 13.78 -12.61 -7.13
C TYR A 123 13.91 -11.10 -7.05
N ILE A 124 15.03 -10.62 -6.50
CA ILE A 124 15.28 -9.19 -6.45
C ILE A 124 15.27 -8.60 -7.87
N GLN A 125 14.65 -7.43 -8.00
CA GLN A 125 14.55 -6.69 -9.25
C GLN A 125 14.57 -5.19 -8.97
N THR A 126 15.11 -4.43 -9.90
CA THR A 126 15.05 -2.96 -9.88
C THR A 126 13.60 -2.53 -10.02
N VAL A 127 13.21 -1.50 -9.28
CA VAL A 127 11.91 -0.86 -9.44
C VAL A 127 12.08 0.63 -9.71
N GLU A 128 11.16 1.19 -10.51
CA GLU A 128 11.16 2.62 -10.75
C GLU A 128 10.75 3.40 -9.49
N PRO A 129 11.49 4.47 -9.13
CA PRO A 129 11.10 5.35 -8.03
C PRO A 129 9.74 6.01 -8.28
N VAL A 130 8.94 6.09 -7.22
CA VAL A 130 7.64 6.76 -7.24
C VAL A 130 7.79 8.29 -7.11
N GLU A 131 6.69 9.02 -7.27
CA GLU A 131 6.65 10.45 -7.06
C GLU A 131 6.96 10.79 -5.59
N LEU A 132 7.74 11.85 -5.41
CA LEU A 132 8.13 12.34 -4.09
C LEU A 132 6.98 13.10 -3.43
N ASN A 133 6.99 13.12 -2.10
CA ASN A 133 6.09 13.97 -1.33
C ASN A 133 6.44 15.44 -1.62
N PRO A 134 5.52 16.25 -2.18
CA PRO A 134 5.80 17.66 -2.48
C PRO A 134 6.08 18.49 -1.21
N LYS A 135 5.70 17.98 -0.03
CA LYS A 135 5.99 18.59 1.28
C LYS A 135 7.06 17.81 2.06
N GLY A 136 7.73 16.84 1.42
CA GLY A 136 8.74 15.99 2.03
C GLY A 136 10.00 16.76 2.40
N LYS A 137 10.59 16.43 3.54
CA LYS A 137 11.84 16.98 4.06
C LYS A 137 13.04 16.04 3.84
N TRP A 138 12.79 14.74 3.85
CA TRP A 138 13.78 13.69 3.53
C TRP A 138 13.13 12.53 2.79
N ILE A 139 13.95 11.54 2.41
CA ILE A 139 13.52 10.32 1.75
C ILE A 139 13.84 9.14 2.68
N GLU A 140 12.85 8.29 2.91
CA GLU A 140 13.02 7.00 3.57
C GLU A 140 13.04 5.92 2.49
N VAL A 141 14.20 5.27 2.36
CA VAL A 141 14.42 4.22 1.38
C VAL A 141 14.19 2.89 2.06
N LEU A 142 13.19 2.16 1.56
CA LEU A 142 12.79 0.85 2.03
C LEU A 142 13.43 -0.22 1.14
N ASP A 143 13.86 -1.32 1.74
CA ASP A 143 14.45 -2.44 1.03
C ASP A 143 14.35 -3.73 1.86
N ASN A 144 14.24 -4.89 1.20
CA ASN A 144 14.27 -6.19 1.86
C ASN A 144 15.70 -6.67 2.17
N ASN A 145 16.68 -6.24 1.37
CA ASN A 145 18.10 -6.52 1.50
C ASN A 145 18.92 -5.43 0.77
N PHE A 146 19.23 -4.35 1.50
CA PHE A 146 19.89 -3.14 0.99
C PHE A 146 21.19 -3.39 0.21
N PHE A 147 21.95 -4.43 0.57
CA PHE A 147 23.22 -4.76 -0.07
C PHE A 147 23.09 -5.66 -1.31
N ALA A 148 21.87 -6.04 -1.69
CA ALA A 148 21.61 -6.92 -2.83
C ALA A 148 20.96 -6.19 -4.01
N ASN A 149 20.91 -4.86 -3.98
CA ASN A 149 20.30 -4.07 -5.03
C ASN A 149 20.97 -4.37 -6.40
N PRO A 150 20.21 -4.76 -7.44
CA PRO A 150 20.75 -4.99 -8.78
C PRO A 150 21.47 -3.75 -9.34
N GLN A 151 22.48 -3.99 -10.17
CA GLN A 151 23.22 -2.94 -10.90
C GLN A 151 22.35 -2.27 -11.97
#